data_AF-A0A950EYT2-F1
#
_entry.id   AF-A0A950EYT2-F1
#
_cell.length_a   1.000
_cell.length_b   1.000
_cell.length_c   1.000
_cell.angle_alpha   90.00
_cell.angle_beta   90.00
_cell.angle_gamma   90.00
#
_symmetry.space_group_name_H-M   'P 1'
#
loop_
_entity.id
_entity.type
_entity.pdbx_description
1 polymer ?
#
loop_
_entity_poly.entity_id
_entity_poly.type
_entity_poly.pdbx_seq_one_letter_code
_entity_poly.pdbx_strand_id
1 'polypeptide(L)'
;MTSYALSGTFTSSVFDAGSNVAWGTATWTANLPAGTAITILTSSSTDGTNWSAWSAVTNGGTITSPSGRYLRYEVQLTTTNPTVAATLSSITFTWN
;
A
#
# COMPACT_ATOMS: atom_id res chain seq x y z
N MET A 1 15.05 -17.43 -19.79
CA MET A 1 13.64 -17.19 -19.44
C MET A 1 13.63 -16.46 -18.11
N THR A 2 13.05 -15.27 -18.03
CA THR A 2 12.87 -14.53 -16.77
C THR A 2 11.60 -15.04 -16.11
N SER A 3 11.72 -15.72 -14.97
CA SER A 3 10.57 -16.13 -14.15
C SER A 3 10.37 -15.13 -13.02
N TYR A 4 9.14 -14.65 -12.84
CA TYR A 4 8.75 -13.88 -11.67
C TYR A 4 8.60 -14.79 -10.45
N ALA A 5 8.93 -14.26 -9.27
CA ALA A 5 8.59 -14.91 -8.01
C ALA A 5 7.07 -14.95 -7.83
N LEU A 6 6.56 -15.98 -7.15
CA LEU A 6 5.12 -16.15 -6.90
C LEU A 6 4.54 -15.07 -5.98
N SER A 7 5.40 -14.43 -5.19
CA SER A 7 5.04 -13.29 -4.37
C SER A 7 6.19 -12.31 -4.23
N GLY A 8 5.85 -11.06 -3.92
CA GLY A 8 6.80 -10.00 -3.60
C GLY A 8 6.15 -8.94 -2.73
N THR A 9 6.96 -8.32 -1.87
CA THR A 9 6.52 -7.25 -0.98
C THR A 9 7.36 -6.01 -1.23
N PHE A 10 6.70 -4.85 -1.30
CA PHE A 10 7.32 -3.55 -1.38
C PHE A 10 6.81 -2.69 -0.22
N THR A 11 7.71 -2.15 0.59
CA THR A 11 7.38 -1.15 1.62
C THR A 11 7.79 0.23 1.11
N SER A 12 6.88 1.18 1.16
CA SER A 12 7.11 2.55 0.72
C SER A 12 8.09 3.30 1.63
N SER A 13 8.60 4.43 1.13
CA SER A 13 9.12 5.47 2.01
C SER A 13 8.03 6.02 2.92
N VAL A 14 8.44 6.67 4.00
CA VAL A 14 7.54 7.36 4.92
C VAL A 14 7.06 8.65 4.27
N PHE A 15 5.75 8.84 4.25
CA PHE A 15 5.11 10.11 3.94
C PHE A 15 4.90 10.91 5.22
N ASP A 16 5.20 12.22 5.20
CA ASP A 16 5.02 13.16 6.32
C ASP A 16 3.99 14.22 5.92
N ALA A 17 2.85 14.25 6.63
CA ALA A 17 1.78 15.23 6.41
C ALA A 17 2.07 16.61 7.07
N GLY A 18 3.19 16.75 7.79
CA GLY A 18 3.59 17.96 8.49
C GLY A 18 2.90 18.19 9.84
N SER A 19 1.76 17.55 10.09
CA SER A 19 1.02 17.59 11.35
C SER A 19 0.22 16.30 11.55
N ASN A 20 -0.34 16.10 12.74
CA ASN A 20 -1.16 14.92 13.00
C ASN A 20 -2.52 15.05 12.29
N VAL A 21 -2.77 14.19 11.31
CA VAL A 21 -3.94 14.24 10.42
C VAL A 21 -4.81 13.00 10.56
N ALA A 22 -6.07 13.12 10.16
CA ALA A 22 -6.91 11.95 9.91
C ALA A 22 -6.72 11.50 8.46
N TRP A 23 -6.18 10.29 8.28
CA TRP A 23 -6.03 9.71 6.95
C TRP A 23 -7.40 9.44 6.32
N GLY A 24 -7.55 9.83 5.06
CA GLY A 24 -8.78 9.72 4.29
C GLY A 24 -8.85 8.40 3.55
N THR A 25 -8.76 8.45 2.22
CA THR A 25 -8.88 7.30 1.33
C THR A 25 -7.57 7.00 0.61
N ALA A 26 -7.39 5.73 0.23
CA ALA A 26 -6.33 5.32 -0.67
C ALA A 26 -6.93 4.95 -2.03
N THR A 27 -6.37 5.50 -3.10
CA THR A 27 -6.76 5.19 -4.50
C THR A 27 -5.51 4.85 -5.29
N TRP A 28 -5.60 3.89 -6.20
CA TRP A 28 -4.45 3.49 -7.02
C TRP A 28 -4.85 2.96 -8.39
N THR A 29 -3.87 2.98 -9.31
CA THR A 29 -3.96 2.37 -10.63
C THR A 29 -3.04 1.17 -10.70
N ALA A 30 -3.57 0.00 -11.05
CA ALA A 30 -2.81 -1.24 -11.18
C ALA A 30 -3.26 -2.03 -12.43
N ASN A 31 -2.32 -2.77 -13.01
CA ASN A 31 -2.62 -3.80 -14.01
C ASN A 31 -2.55 -5.17 -13.35
N LEU A 32 -3.66 -5.90 -13.38
CA LEU A 32 -3.83 -7.21 -12.76
C LEU A 32 -4.20 -8.25 -13.84
N PRO A 33 -3.23 -8.81 -14.57
CA PRO A 33 -3.49 -9.94 -15.47
C PRO A 33 -4.08 -11.13 -14.71
N ALA A 34 -4.76 -12.02 -15.43
CA ALA A 34 -5.37 -13.21 -14.84
C ALA A 34 -4.33 -14.03 -14.04
N GLY A 35 -4.70 -14.41 -12.82
CA GLY A 35 -3.81 -15.13 -11.91
C GLY A 35 -2.88 -14.25 -11.09
N THR A 36 -3.02 -12.92 -11.14
CA THR A 36 -2.25 -11.98 -10.31
C THR A 36 -3.15 -11.21 -9.32
N ALA A 37 -2.58 -10.77 -8.20
CA ALA A 37 -3.29 -9.93 -7.24
C ALA A 37 -2.35 -8.91 -6.59
N ILE A 38 -2.95 -7.83 -6.08
CA ILE A 38 -2.30 -6.83 -5.23
C ILE A 38 -3.13 -6.64 -3.97
N THR A 39 -2.45 -6.68 -2.82
CA THR A 39 -2.98 -6.24 -1.53
C THR A 39 -2.18 -5.03 -1.06
N ILE A 40 -2.88 -3.98 -0.63
CA ILE A 40 -2.24 -2.77 -0.08
C ILE A 40 -2.60 -2.67 1.40
N LEU A 41 -1.57 -2.45 2.22
CA LEU A 41 -1.70 -2.20 3.64
C LEU A 41 -1.13 -0.83 3.97
N THR A 42 -1.70 -0.18 4.96
CA THR A 42 -1.22 1.11 5.49
C THR A 42 -0.87 0.98 6.96
N SER A 43 0.10 1.77 7.40
CA SER A 43 0.49 1.90 8.80
C SER A 43 0.83 3.37 9.06
N SER A 44 0.35 3.91 10.17
CA SER A 44 0.54 5.31 10.54
C SER A 44 1.36 5.44 11.82
N SER A 45 1.91 6.63 12.02
CA SER A 45 2.71 6.96 13.20
C SER A 45 2.59 8.45 13.53
N THR A 46 2.65 8.78 14.82
CA THR A 46 2.71 10.17 15.30
C THR A 46 4.15 10.69 15.40
N ASP A 47 5.14 9.81 15.55
CA ASP A 47 6.55 10.13 15.84
C ASP A 47 7.55 9.61 14.79
N GLY A 48 7.08 8.87 13.78
CA GLY A 48 7.88 8.28 12.71
C GLY A 48 8.69 7.05 13.15
N THR A 49 8.59 6.65 14.42
CA THR A 49 9.38 5.57 15.03
C THR A 49 8.50 4.41 15.48
N ASN A 50 7.40 4.72 16.17
CA ASN A 50 6.39 3.76 16.62
C ASN A 50 5.23 3.73 15.63
N TRP A 51 5.05 2.58 15.00
CA TRP A 51 4.10 2.39 13.90
C TRP A 51 2.90 1.56 14.36
N SER A 52 1.71 1.91 13.86
CA SER A 52 0.51 1.09 14.03
C SER A 52 0.68 -0.28 13.37
N ALA A 53 -0.16 -1.24 13.76
CA ALA A 53 -0.33 -2.46 12.98
C ALA A 53 -0.71 -2.12 11.52
N TRP A 54 -0.27 -2.96 10.59
CA TRP A 54 -0.66 -2.87 9.19
C TRP A 54 -2.15 -3.14 9.04
N SER A 55 -2.84 -2.26 8.31
CA SER A 55 -4.27 -2.37 8.05
C SER A 55 -4.52 -2.41 6.55
N ALA A 56 -5.26 -3.40 6.07
CA ALA A 56 -5.59 -3.51 4.66
C ALA A 56 -6.54 -2.38 4.23
N VAL A 57 -6.33 -1.87 3.03
CA VAL A 57 -7.21 -0.89 2.38
C VAL A 57 -7.60 -1.39 0.99
N THR A 58 -8.82 -1.08 0.56
CA THR A 58 -9.32 -1.38 -0.78
C THR A 58 -9.15 -0.17 -1.70
N ASN A 59 -9.20 -0.38 -3.01
CA ASN A 59 -9.04 0.73 -3.96
C ASN A 59 -10.23 1.69 -3.87
N GLY A 60 -9.99 2.95 -3.51
CA GLY A 60 -11.02 3.93 -3.18
C GLY A 60 -11.57 3.80 -1.75
N GLY A 61 -11.03 2.89 -0.95
CA GLY A 61 -11.46 2.63 0.42
C GLY A 61 -10.87 3.60 1.43
N THR A 62 -11.54 3.69 2.59
CA THR A 62 -11.08 4.47 3.74
C THR A 62 -9.86 3.79 4.39
N ILE A 63 -8.86 4.60 4.73
CA ILE A 63 -7.69 4.18 5.48
C ILE A 63 -8.13 4.01 6.95
N THR A 64 -7.99 2.79 7.45
CA THR A 64 -8.35 2.44 8.84
C THR A 64 -7.19 2.55 9.81
N SER A 65 -5.98 2.87 9.31
CA SER A 65 -4.85 3.22 10.16
C SER A 65 -5.20 4.43 11.04
N PRO A 66 -4.76 4.45 12.31
CA PRO A 66 -5.03 5.57 13.22
C PRO A 66 -4.57 6.92 12.66
N SER A 67 -5.11 8.02 13.17
CA SER A 67 -4.54 9.35 12.92
C SER A 67 -3.07 9.40 13.27
N GLY A 68 -2.30 10.13 12.47
CA GLY A 68 -0.85 10.20 12.59
C GLY A 68 -0.28 11.32 11.73
N ARG A 69 0.95 11.74 12.01
CA ARG A 69 1.70 12.64 11.14
C ARG A 69 2.30 11.92 9.94
N TYR A 70 2.67 10.67 10.16
CA TYR A 70 3.37 9.85 9.18
C TYR A 70 2.50 8.70 8.71
N LEU A 71 2.63 8.37 7.42
CA LEU A 71 2.01 7.19 6.81
C LEU A 71 3.07 6.44 6.01
N ARG A 72 3.00 5.11 6.02
CA ARG A 72 3.69 4.25 5.07
C ARG A 72 2.71 3.20 4.56
N TYR A 73 2.98 2.68 3.38
CA TYR A 73 2.20 1.59 2.81
C TYR A 73 3.08 0.41 2.42
N GLU A 74 2.48 -0.77 2.43
CA GLU A 74 3.06 -2.01 1.94
C GLU A 74 2.20 -2.53 0.79
N VAL A 75 2.86 -2.94 -0.29
CA VAL A 75 2.25 -3.56 -1.46
C VAL A 75 2.69 -5.01 -1.50
N GLN A 76 1.74 -5.91 -1.42
CA GLN A 76 1.96 -7.34 -1.59
C GLN A 76 1.45 -7.74 -2.97
N LEU A 77 2.35 -8.26 -3.80
CA LEU A 77 2.06 -8.73 -5.15
C LEU A 77 2.09 -10.25 -5.15
N THR A 78 1.14 -10.90 -5.82
CA THR A 78 1.15 -12.36 -6.02
C THR A 78 0.86 -12.72 -7.47
N THR A 79 1.37 -13.87 -7.89
CA THR A 79 1.08 -14.48 -9.19
C THR A 79 1.00 -16.00 -9.07
N THR A 80 0.06 -16.62 -9.77
CA THR A 80 0.01 -18.08 -9.98
C THR A 80 0.69 -18.50 -11.27
N ASN A 81 1.12 -17.55 -12.10
CA ASN A 81 1.82 -17.78 -13.36
C ASN A 81 3.17 -17.04 -13.37
N PRO A 82 4.32 -17.72 -13.25
CA PRO A 82 5.65 -17.10 -13.21
C PRO A 82 6.06 -16.33 -14.46
N THR A 83 5.24 -16.33 -15.52
CA THR A 83 5.47 -15.54 -16.74
C THR A 83 4.75 -14.19 -16.73
N VAL A 84 3.93 -13.93 -15.71
CA VAL A 84 3.08 -12.74 -15.62
C VAL A 84 3.14 -12.17 -14.19
N ALA A 85 3.20 -10.85 -14.06
CA ALA A 85 3.23 -10.17 -12.77
C ALA A 85 2.21 -9.02 -12.74
N ALA A 86 1.60 -8.80 -11.57
CA ALA A 86 0.84 -7.59 -11.32
C ALA A 86 1.78 -6.37 -11.30
N THR A 87 1.28 -5.21 -11.73
CA THR A 87 2.02 -3.94 -11.64
C THR A 87 1.17 -2.86 -10.99
N LEU A 88 1.80 -2.07 -10.13
CA LEU A 88 1.21 -0.87 -9.52
C LEU A 88 1.81 0.35 -10.21
N SER A 89 0.98 1.18 -10.84
CA SER A 89 1.43 2.36 -11.60
C SER A 89 1.50 3.61 -10.72
N SER A 90 0.49 3.83 -9.88
CA SER A 90 0.44 4.97 -8.97
C SER A 90 -0.48 4.67 -7.80
N ILE A 91 -0.21 5.33 -6.67
CA ILE A 91 -1.08 5.33 -5.48
C ILE A 91 -1.18 6.76 -4.95
N THR A 92 -2.36 7.13 -4.46
CA THR A 92 -2.68 8.46 -3.94
C THR A 92 -3.45 8.31 -2.64
N PHE A 93 -3.08 9.13 -1.66
CA PHE A 93 -3.71 9.19 -0.35
C PHE A 93 -4.33 10.57 -0.15
N THR A 94 -5.48 10.63 0.51
CA THR A 94 -6.09 11.88 0.98
C THR A 94 -6.02 11.96 2.50
N TRP A 95 -6.08 13.17 3.06
CA TRP A 95 -6.11 13.40 4.52
C TRP A 95 -6.77 14.74 4.84
N ASN A 96 -7.27 14.88 6.07
CA ASN A 96 -7.82 16.11 6.63
C ASN A 96 -6.97 16.60 7.80
#